data_AF-A0A8D8SXW2-F1
#
_entry.id   AF-A0A8D8SXW2-F1
#
_cell.length_a   1.000
_cell.length_b   1.000
_cell.length_c   1.000
_cell.angle_alpha   90.00
_cell.angle_beta   90.00
_cell.angle_gamma   90.00
#
_symmetry.space_group_name_H-M   'P 1'
#
loop_
_entity.id
_entity.type
_entity.pdbx_description
1 polymer ?
#
loop_
_entity_poly.entity_id
_entity_poly.type
_entity_poly.pdbx_seq_one_letter_code
_entity_poly.pdbx_strand_id
1 'polypeptide(L)'
;MASYLLDNEWKLTLDHMQFELKCCGAHNYTDWFQTSWIQIDSLNLESSEFEKYVQPDGRVLAPHLPFSCCRPDYPGVCSLSSPLILSTSTLAFYSTGCVEQISTQLVQLSDWLKSLSALYVVLSVCGCVLLQYLYTSSRNALILNRDVAVGWLYGPEDFGYEGRDSLSTYEVSIRFQVFSR
;
A
#
# COMPACT_ATOMS: atom_id res chain seq x y z
N MET A 1 0.92 0.60 -22.47
CA MET A 1 0.85 -0.64 -23.28
C MET A 1 1.05 -0.38 -24.77
N ALA A 2 0.50 0.68 -25.38
CA ALA A 2 0.70 0.97 -26.81
C ALA A 2 2.19 1.07 -27.23
N SER A 3 3.04 1.65 -26.37
CA SER A 3 4.48 1.77 -26.62
C SER A 3 5.30 0.53 -26.27
N TYR A 4 4.66 -0.63 -26.05
CA TYR A 4 5.34 -1.83 -25.56
C TYR A 4 6.46 -2.34 -26.47
N LEU A 5 6.28 -2.34 -27.80
CA LEU A 5 7.35 -2.71 -28.73
C LEU A 5 8.21 -1.53 -29.19
N LEU A 6 7.83 -0.31 -28.82
CA LEU A 6 8.52 0.92 -29.23
C LEU A 6 9.72 1.25 -28.34
N ASP A 7 9.63 0.88 -27.05
CA ASP A 7 10.63 1.21 -26.04
C ASP A 7 11.03 -0.06 -25.29
N ASN A 8 12.32 -0.42 -25.38
CA ASN A 8 12.85 -1.63 -24.76
C ASN A 8 12.87 -1.55 -23.22
N GLU A 9 13.14 -0.37 -22.64
CA GLU A 9 13.09 -0.18 -21.18
C GLU A 9 11.66 -0.36 -20.68
N TRP A 10 10.70 0.20 -21.41
CA TRP A 10 9.29 0.03 -21.11
C TRP A 10 8.85 -1.44 -21.25
N LYS A 11 9.32 -2.15 -22.28
CA LYS A 11 9.08 -3.58 -22.45
C LYS A 11 9.61 -4.39 -21.27
N LEU A 12 10.88 -4.21 -20.91
CA LEU A 12 11.53 -4.95 -19.83
C LEU A 12 10.83 -4.70 -18.49
N THR A 13 10.52 -3.44 -18.19
CA THR A 13 9.84 -3.06 -16.95
C THR A 13 8.45 -3.71 -16.86
N LEU A 14 7.68 -3.66 -17.95
CA LEU A 14 6.34 -4.21 -17.98
C LEU A 14 6.34 -5.74 -17.95
N ASP A 15 7.28 -6.38 -18.65
CA ASP A 15 7.46 -7.84 -18.64
C ASP A 15 7.86 -8.35 -17.26
N HIS A 16 8.81 -7.70 -16.61
CA HIS A 16 9.24 -8.02 -15.25
C HIS A 16 8.07 -7.86 -14.26
N MET A 17 7.34 -6.75 -14.36
CA MET A 17 6.17 -6.49 -13.51
C MET A 17 5.08 -7.56 -13.67
N GLN A 18 4.73 -7.92 -14.91
CA GLN A 18 3.70 -8.92 -15.21
C GLN A 18 4.10 -10.32 -14.72
N PHE A 19 5.37 -10.68 -14.89
CA PHE A 19 5.91 -11.96 -14.44
C PHE A 19 5.94 -12.08 -12.91
N GLU A 20 6.55 -11.12 -12.22
CA GLU A 20 6.73 -11.15 -10.76
C GLU A 20 5.41 -11.04 -10.01
N LEU A 21 4.51 -10.17 -10.48
CA LEU A 21 3.22 -9.95 -9.82
C LEU A 21 2.15 -10.96 -10.26
N LYS A 22 2.44 -11.84 -11.22
CA LYS A 22 1.51 -12.85 -11.72
C LYS A 22 0.19 -12.23 -12.21
N CYS A 23 0.31 -11.20 -13.05
CA CYS A 23 -0.80 -10.40 -13.56
C CYS A 23 -0.64 -10.13 -15.06
N CYS A 24 -1.70 -9.68 -15.73
CA CYS A 24 -1.67 -9.34 -17.14
C CYS A 24 -2.57 -8.13 -17.45
N GLY A 25 -2.04 -7.20 -18.24
CA GLY A 25 -2.72 -5.94 -18.54
C GLY A 25 -2.76 -5.00 -17.34
N ALA A 26 -3.40 -3.84 -17.51
CA ALA A 26 -3.54 -2.87 -16.44
C ALA A 26 -4.64 -3.32 -15.46
N HIS A 27 -5.83 -3.55 -16.00
CA HIS A 27 -7.00 -4.02 -15.26
C HIS A 27 -7.39 -5.45 -15.64
N ASN A 28 -7.11 -5.85 -16.88
CA ASN A 28 -7.44 -7.19 -17.36
C ASN A 28 -6.52 -7.60 -18.52
N TYR A 29 -6.33 -8.89 -18.75
CA TYR A 29 -5.59 -9.39 -19.92
C TYR A 29 -6.18 -8.91 -21.25
N THR A 30 -7.49 -8.63 -21.29
CA THR A 30 -8.18 -8.10 -22.47
C THR A 30 -7.69 -6.72 -22.90
N ASP A 31 -7.00 -5.98 -22.02
CA ASP A 31 -6.44 -4.66 -22.34
C ASP A 31 -5.44 -4.75 -23.50
N TRP A 32 -4.75 -5.90 -23.63
CA TRP A 32 -3.85 -6.18 -24.75
C TRP A 32 -4.57 -6.35 -26.08
N PHE A 33 -5.83 -6.81 -26.08
CA PHE A 33 -6.62 -7.00 -27.30
C PHE A 33 -7.21 -5.69 -27.80
N GLN A 34 -7.37 -4.71 -26.91
CA GLN A 34 -7.92 -3.40 -27.20
C GLN A 34 -6.82 -2.38 -27.54
N THR A 35 -5.55 -2.75 -27.33
CA THR A 35 -4.40 -1.87 -27.57
C THR A 35 -3.64 -2.32 -28.81
N SER A 36 -3.39 -1.42 -29.76
CA SER A 36 -2.52 -1.70 -30.92
C SER A 36 -1.05 -1.62 -30.52
N TRP A 37 -0.55 -2.65 -29.82
CA TRP A 37 0.84 -2.71 -29.33
C TRP A 37 1.81 -3.38 -30.32
N ILE A 38 1.28 -4.07 -31.34
CA ILE A 38 2.05 -4.70 -32.42
C ILE A 38 2.13 -3.72 -33.59
N GLN A 39 3.33 -3.50 -34.13
CA GLN A 39 3.53 -2.64 -35.29
C GLN A 39 3.36 -3.42 -36.59
N ILE A 40 2.66 -2.83 -37.56
CA ILE A 40 2.49 -3.41 -38.90
C ILE A 40 3.83 -3.61 -39.60
N ASP A 41 4.76 -2.66 -39.46
CA ASP A 41 6.08 -2.71 -40.10
C ASP A 41 6.95 -3.89 -39.60
N SER A 42 6.62 -4.42 -38.42
CA SER A 42 7.28 -5.61 -37.85
C SER A 42 6.58 -6.94 -38.20
N LEU A 43 5.42 -6.88 -38.86
CA LEU A 43 4.67 -8.05 -39.31
C LEU A 43 5.00 -8.32 -40.78
N ASN A 44 5.41 -9.55 -41.08
CA ASN A 44 5.43 -10.03 -42.46
C ASN A 44 3.98 -10.17 -42.95
N LEU A 45 3.46 -9.09 -43.54
CA LEU A 45 2.11 -8.99 -44.10
C LEU A 45 1.81 -10.01 -45.22
N GLU A 46 2.83 -10.72 -45.72
CA GLU A 46 2.63 -11.86 -46.64
C GLU A 46 1.93 -13.07 -46.00
N SER A 47 1.82 -13.11 -44.67
CA SER A 47 1.01 -14.13 -43.99
C SER A 47 -0.46 -13.68 -43.90
N SER A 48 -1.33 -14.38 -44.64
CA SER A 48 -2.80 -14.18 -44.67
C SER A 48 -3.52 -14.16 -43.30
N GLU A 49 -2.80 -14.49 -42.22
CA GLU A 49 -3.36 -14.63 -40.88
C GLU A 49 -3.46 -13.30 -40.10
N PHE A 50 -2.67 -12.29 -40.45
CA PHE A 50 -2.69 -10.98 -39.78
C PHE A 50 -3.62 -9.97 -40.46
N GLU A 51 -3.94 -10.16 -41.74
CA GLU A 51 -4.80 -9.26 -42.51
C GLU A 51 -6.20 -9.10 -41.88
N LYS A 52 -6.73 -10.18 -41.26
CA LYS A 52 -8.02 -10.16 -40.54
C LYS A 52 -8.05 -9.30 -39.26
N TYR A 53 -6.89 -8.94 -38.72
CA TYR A 53 -6.77 -8.16 -37.47
C TYR A 53 -6.36 -6.70 -37.72
N VAL A 54 -6.12 -6.34 -38.98
CA VAL A 54 -5.85 -4.96 -39.38
C VAL A 54 -7.17 -4.21 -39.43
N GLN A 55 -7.28 -3.14 -38.65
CA GLN A 55 -8.40 -2.25 -38.65
C GLN A 55 -8.34 -1.26 -39.83
N PRO A 56 -9.46 -0.63 -40.22
CA PRO A 56 -9.50 0.32 -41.33
C PRO A 56 -8.58 1.54 -41.15
N ASP A 57 -8.19 1.85 -39.92
CA ASP A 57 -7.26 2.92 -39.56
C ASP A 57 -5.78 2.50 -39.61
N GLY A 58 -5.48 1.29 -40.07
CA GLY A 58 -4.12 0.76 -40.15
C GLY A 58 -3.54 0.36 -38.79
N ARG A 59 -4.37 0.10 -37.77
CA ARG A 59 -3.93 -0.46 -36.48
C ARG A 59 -4.17 -1.95 -36.42
N VAL A 60 -3.37 -2.69 -35.66
CA VAL A 60 -3.53 -4.14 -35.49
C VAL A 60 -4.12 -4.42 -34.12
N LEU A 61 -5.35 -4.93 -34.09
CA LEU A 61 -5.98 -5.47 -32.88
C LEU A 61 -6.08 -6.97 -33.01
N ALA A 62 -5.05 -7.65 -32.55
CA ALA A 62 -5.00 -9.10 -32.54
C ALA A 62 -5.22 -9.63 -31.11
N PRO A 63 -5.86 -10.81 -30.94
CA PRO A 63 -6.06 -11.44 -29.65
C PRO A 63 -4.75 -12.05 -29.11
N HIS A 64 -3.63 -11.33 -29.17
CA HIS A 64 -2.33 -11.80 -28.70
C HIS A 64 -1.97 -11.18 -27.35
N LEU A 65 -1.34 -12.00 -26.51
CA LEU A 65 -0.78 -11.60 -25.23
C LEU A 65 0.76 -11.65 -25.33
N PRO A 66 1.49 -10.79 -24.60
CA PRO A 66 2.93 -10.96 -24.45
C PRO A 66 3.24 -12.23 -23.63
N PHE A 67 4.43 -12.78 -23.84
CA PHE A 67 4.87 -13.99 -23.13
C PHE A 67 4.93 -13.82 -21.61
N SER A 68 5.16 -12.60 -21.12
CA SER A 68 5.18 -12.27 -19.70
C SER A 68 3.85 -12.49 -18.98
N CYS A 69 2.73 -12.56 -19.71
CA CYS A 69 1.41 -12.89 -19.16
C CYS A 69 1.18 -14.41 -18.96
N CYS A 70 2.07 -15.26 -19.46
CA CYS A 70 1.91 -16.71 -19.44
C CYS A 70 2.25 -17.32 -18.09
N ARG A 71 1.53 -18.38 -17.71
CA ARG A 71 1.86 -19.16 -16.51
C ARG A 71 2.95 -20.18 -16.81
N PRO A 72 4.06 -20.22 -16.04
CA PRO A 72 5.13 -21.20 -16.25
C PRO A 72 4.67 -22.63 -15.95
N ASP A 73 3.67 -22.80 -15.08
CA ASP A 73 3.15 -24.11 -14.67
C ASP A 73 2.20 -24.73 -15.71
N TYR A 74 1.86 -23.99 -16.76
CA TYR A 74 0.97 -24.49 -17.81
C TYR A 74 1.76 -25.34 -18.81
N PRO A 75 1.43 -26.64 -18.97
CA PRO A 75 2.21 -27.56 -19.82
C PRO A 75 1.97 -27.39 -21.33
N GLY A 76 0.99 -26.57 -21.73
CA GLY A 76 0.66 -26.32 -23.13
C GLY A 76 1.34 -25.06 -23.71
N VAL A 77 1.16 -24.84 -25.01
CA VAL A 77 1.63 -23.61 -25.65
C VAL A 77 0.78 -22.44 -25.19
N CYS A 78 1.41 -21.46 -24.53
CA CYS A 78 0.77 -20.18 -24.24
C CYS A 78 0.76 -19.34 -25.52
N SER A 79 -0.27 -19.54 -26.35
CA SER A 79 -0.54 -18.70 -27.52
C SER A 79 -2.05 -18.62 -27.71
N LEU A 80 -2.58 -17.41 -27.58
CA LEU A 80 -3.97 -17.14 -27.93
C LEU A 80 -4.02 -16.82 -29.44
N SER A 81 -3.87 -17.84 -30.28
CA SER A 81 -3.96 -17.68 -31.74
C SER A 81 -5.40 -17.74 -32.27
N SER A 82 -6.37 -18.17 -31.47
CA SER A 82 -7.75 -18.34 -31.94
C SER A 82 -8.82 -18.19 -30.83
N PRO A 83 -9.98 -17.55 -31.10
CA PRO A 83 -11.07 -17.38 -30.13
C PRO A 83 -11.72 -18.71 -29.68
N LEU A 84 -11.59 -19.79 -30.46
CA LEU A 84 -12.12 -21.12 -30.11
C LEU A 84 -11.35 -21.78 -28.95
N ILE A 85 -10.12 -21.33 -28.69
CA ILE A 85 -9.23 -21.85 -27.62
C ILE A 85 -9.46 -21.09 -26.30
N LEU A 86 -10.22 -19.99 -26.31
CA LEU A 86 -10.45 -19.11 -25.15
C LEU A 86 -11.13 -19.82 -23.96
N SER A 87 -12.01 -20.79 -24.22
CA SER A 87 -12.77 -21.49 -23.17
C SER A 87 -11.94 -22.49 -22.34
N THR A 88 -10.82 -22.99 -22.86
CA THR A 88 -9.89 -23.90 -22.16
C THR A 88 -8.57 -23.22 -21.72
N SER A 89 -8.38 -21.95 -22.07
CA SER A 89 -7.08 -21.25 -21.98
C SER A 89 -6.95 -20.22 -20.87
N THR A 90 -8.00 -19.94 -20.11
CA THR A 90 -7.89 -19.07 -18.91
C THR A 90 -6.93 -19.64 -17.85
N LEU A 91 -6.56 -20.91 -17.97
CA LEU A 91 -5.54 -21.53 -17.13
C LEU A 91 -4.10 -21.21 -17.59
N ALA A 92 -3.89 -20.87 -18.86
CA ALA A 92 -2.56 -20.69 -19.47
C ALA A 92 -1.90 -19.34 -19.17
N PHE A 93 -2.69 -18.33 -18.80
CA PHE A 93 -2.22 -16.96 -18.57
C PHE A 93 -2.84 -16.37 -17.30
N TYR A 94 -2.28 -15.26 -16.82
CA TYR A 94 -2.85 -14.49 -15.73
C TYR A 94 -4.02 -13.63 -16.22
N SER A 95 -5.20 -13.80 -15.64
CA SER A 95 -6.39 -13.01 -16.02
C SER A 95 -6.57 -11.74 -15.20
N THR A 96 -5.86 -11.61 -14.07
CA THR A 96 -5.93 -10.51 -13.13
C THR A 96 -5.11 -9.30 -13.60
N GLY A 97 -5.65 -8.09 -13.41
CA GLY A 97 -4.95 -6.86 -13.74
C GLY A 97 -3.83 -6.53 -12.76
N CYS A 98 -2.75 -5.96 -13.27
CA CYS A 98 -1.60 -5.61 -12.43
C CYS A 98 -1.88 -4.44 -11.47
N VAL A 99 -2.79 -3.52 -11.82
CA VAL A 99 -3.17 -2.41 -10.94
C VAL A 99 -3.84 -2.94 -9.67
N GLU A 100 -4.74 -3.91 -9.81
CA GLU A 100 -5.42 -4.54 -8.68
C GLU A 100 -4.41 -5.28 -7.78
N GLN A 101 -3.50 -6.03 -8.39
CA GLN A 101 -2.47 -6.78 -7.67
C GLN A 101 -1.53 -5.86 -6.86
N ILE A 102 -1.04 -4.78 -7.48
CA ILE A 102 -0.20 -3.78 -6.79
C ILE A 102 -0.98 -3.09 -5.68
N SER A 103 -2.21 -2.64 -5.98
CA SER A 103 -3.02 -1.90 -5.02
C SER A 103 -3.27 -2.71 -3.75
N THR A 104 -3.51 -4.01 -3.90
CA THR A 104 -3.72 -4.93 -2.78
C THR A 104 -2.47 -5.03 -1.91
N GLN A 105 -1.28 -5.16 -2.52
CA GLN A 105 -0.03 -5.19 -1.78
C GLN A 105 0.25 -3.86 -1.05
N LEU A 106 0.01 -2.73 -1.71
CA LEU A 106 0.19 -1.40 -1.11
C LEU A 106 -0.79 -1.13 0.04
N VAL A 107 -2.04 -1.55 -0.10
CA VAL A 107 -3.06 -1.39 0.95
C VAL A 107 -2.70 -2.21 2.19
N GLN A 108 -2.25 -3.46 2.02
CA GLN A 108 -1.80 -4.28 3.15
C GLN A 108 -0.66 -3.62 3.92
N LEU A 109 0.37 -3.11 3.22
CA LEU A 109 1.47 -2.38 3.86
C LEU A 109 0.98 -1.10 4.57
N SER A 110 0.04 -0.38 3.96
CA SER A 110 -0.57 0.81 4.53
C SER A 110 -1.27 0.51 5.86
N ASP A 111 -1.98 -0.61 5.96
CA ASP A 111 -2.73 -0.96 7.17
C ASP A 111 -1.81 -1.29 8.35
N TRP A 112 -0.67 -1.96 8.10
CA TRP A 112 0.35 -2.16 9.12
C TRP A 112 0.96 -0.85 9.62
N LEU A 113 1.28 0.07 8.70
CA LEU A 113 1.84 1.39 9.04
C LEU A 113 0.84 2.24 9.85
N LYS A 114 -0.45 2.20 9.51
CA LYS A 114 -1.51 2.86 10.30
C LYS A 114 -1.60 2.28 11.71
N SER A 115 -1.57 0.96 11.86
CA SER A 115 -1.63 0.31 13.17
C SER A 115 -0.42 0.68 14.04
N LEU A 116 0.79 0.63 13.46
CA LEU A 116 2.03 0.96 14.19
C LEU A 116 2.08 2.44 14.60
N SER A 117 1.68 3.34 13.69
CA SER A 117 1.63 4.78 13.98
C SER A 117 0.59 5.11 15.06
N ALA A 118 -0.57 4.47 15.05
CA ALA A 118 -1.57 4.63 16.11
C ALA A 118 -1.01 4.18 17.48
N LEU A 119 -0.33 3.04 17.54
CA LEU A 119 0.31 2.57 18.77
C LEU A 119 1.39 3.55 19.27
N TYR A 120 2.22 4.06 18.35
CA TYR A 120 3.23 5.06 18.68
C TYR A 120 2.60 6.31 19.29
N VAL A 121 1.53 6.85 18.69
CA VAL A 121 0.81 8.01 19.22
C VAL A 121 0.27 7.76 20.63
N VAL A 122 -0.31 6.57 20.89
CA VAL A 122 -0.80 6.21 22.23
C VAL A 122 0.35 6.17 23.24
N LEU A 123 1.47 5.53 22.89
CA LEU A 123 2.66 5.49 23.75
C LEU A 123 3.23 6.88 24.01
N SER A 124 3.26 7.74 23.00
CA SER A 124 3.70 9.13 23.13
C SER A 124 2.79 9.92 24.08
N VAL A 125 1.47 9.79 23.96
CA VAL A 125 0.52 10.45 24.87
C VAL A 125 0.70 9.94 26.31
N CYS A 126 0.82 8.64 26.52
CA CYS A 126 1.13 8.06 27.83
C CYS A 126 2.45 8.62 28.40
N GLY A 127 3.50 8.71 27.57
CA GLY A 127 4.77 9.30 27.95
C GLY A 127 4.66 10.77 28.36
N CYS A 128 3.94 11.59 27.58
CA CYS A 128 3.66 12.98 27.92
C CYS A 128 2.91 13.12 29.25
N VAL A 129 1.90 12.27 29.48
CA VAL A 129 1.14 12.25 30.75
C VAL A 129 2.06 11.90 31.92
N LEU A 130 2.85 10.84 31.81
CA LEU A 130 3.78 10.44 32.88
C LEU A 130 4.83 11.52 33.18
N LEU A 131 5.39 12.15 32.15
CA LEU A 131 6.31 13.27 32.32
C LEU A 131 5.65 14.47 32.99
N GLN A 132 4.39 14.77 32.64
CA GLN A 132 3.63 15.84 33.28
C GLN A 132 3.40 15.56 34.78
N TYR A 133 3.03 14.32 35.13
CA TYR A 133 2.91 13.91 36.53
C TYR A 133 4.23 14.02 37.29
N LEU A 134 5.34 13.57 36.68
CA LEU A 134 6.66 13.63 37.31
C LEU A 134 7.12 15.08 37.50
N TYR A 135 6.90 15.94 36.50
CA TYR A 135 7.25 17.35 36.54
C TYR A 135 6.49 18.10 37.63
N THR A 136 5.15 17.95 37.66
CA THR A 136 4.31 18.61 38.67
C THR A 136 4.60 18.12 40.07
N SER A 137 4.78 16.80 40.26
CA SER A 137 5.19 16.20 41.53
C SER A 137 6.53 16.77 42.02
N SER A 138 7.52 16.86 41.14
CA SER A 138 8.86 17.38 41.49
C SER A 138 8.80 18.86 41.86
N ARG A 139 8.06 19.66 41.09
CA ARG A 139 7.84 21.08 41.39
C ARG A 139 7.15 21.28 42.73
N ASN A 140 6.13 20.47 43.03
CA ASN A 140 5.38 20.53 44.28
C ASN A 140 6.25 20.13 45.49
N ALA A 141 7.10 19.11 45.34
CA ALA A 141 8.05 18.67 46.37
C ALA A 141 9.01 19.80 46.78
N LEU A 142 9.50 20.58 45.80
CA LEU A 142 10.36 21.73 46.05
C LEU A 142 9.62 22.87 46.78
N ILE A 143 8.39 23.19 46.39
CA ILE A 143 7.59 24.26 47.03
C ILE A 143 7.24 23.89 48.48
N LEU A 144 6.86 22.63 48.72
CA LEU A 144 6.51 22.13 50.05
C LEU A 144 7.73 21.78 50.91
N ASN A 145 8.94 21.82 50.33
CA ASN A 145 10.20 21.37 50.94
C ASN A 145 10.07 19.96 51.54
N ARG A 146 9.52 19.01 50.78
CA ARG A 146 9.32 17.60 51.15
C ARG A 146 9.86 16.68 50.06
N ASP A 147 10.37 15.52 50.46
CA ASP A 147 10.93 14.53 49.52
C ASP A 147 9.87 13.83 48.63
N VAL A 148 8.59 13.88 49.05
CA VAL A 148 7.47 13.29 48.33
C VAL A 148 6.31 14.27 48.29
N ALA A 149 5.81 14.53 47.09
CA ALA A 149 4.62 15.35 46.86
C ALA A 149 3.77 14.76 45.75
N VAL A 150 2.50 15.17 45.67
CA VAL A 150 1.56 14.70 44.63
C VAL A 150 1.76 15.50 43.35
N GLY A 151 1.68 14.82 42.21
CA GLY A 151 1.61 15.42 40.88
C GLY A 151 0.18 15.36 40.31
N TRP A 152 -0.11 16.22 39.35
CA TRP A 152 -1.42 16.31 38.71
C TRP A 152 -1.26 16.49 37.20
N LEU A 153 -2.26 16.03 36.46
CA LEU A 153 -2.32 16.27 35.02
C LEU A 153 -2.75 17.71 34.72
N TYR A 154 -3.75 18.21 35.46
CA TYR A 154 -4.25 19.59 35.42
C TYR A 154 -4.28 20.15 36.84
N GLY A 155 -3.75 21.36 37.01
CA GLY A 155 -3.63 22.01 38.31
C GLY A 155 -4.86 22.81 38.70
N PRO A 156 -5.00 23.15 40.00
CA PRO A 156 -6.09 24.00 40.50
C PRO A 156 -6.18 25.37 39.80
N GLU A 157 -5.06 25.91 39.36
CA GLU A 157 -4.98 27.21 38.68
C GLU A 157 -5.25 27.15 37.16
N ASP A 158 -5.21 25.96 36.54
CA ASP A 158 -5.38 25.81 35.08
C ASP A 158 -6.82 26.06 34.62
N PHE A 159 -7.79 25.96 35.54
CA PHE A 159 -9.21 26.25 35.30
C PHE A 159 -9.71 27.52 36.01
N GLY A 160 -8.81 28.38 36.48
CA GLY A 160 -9.17 29.65 37.14
C GLY A 160 -9.88 29.47 38.49
N TYR A 161 -9.65 28.35 39.19
CA TYR A 161 -10.27 28.07 40.48
C TYR A 161 -9.41 28.61 41.64
N GLU A 162 -9.65 29.87 42.02
CA GLU A 162 -9.16 30.42 43.30
C GLU A 162 -10.05 29.91 44.44
N GLY A 163 -9.81 28.68 44.92
CA GLY A 163 -10.71 28.08 45.92
C GLY A 163 -10.02 27.09 46.84
N ARG A 164 -9.76 27.54 48.07
CA ARG A 164 -9.22 26.78 49.20
C ARG A 164 -10.17 25.63 49.61
N ASP A 165 -9.56 24.61 50.19
CA ASP A 165 -10.15 23.48 50.95
C ASP A 165 -10.57 22.22 50.17
N SER A 166 -9.68 21.21 50.28
CA SER A 166 -9.95 19.77 50.36
C SER A 166 -11.25 19.27 49.73
N LEU A 167 -11.20 18.84 48.46
CA LEU A 167 -12.26 18.00 47.89
C LEU A 167 -11.69 16.71 47.29
N SER A 168 -12.12 15.61 47.89
CA SER A 168 -11.99 14.24 47.40
C SER A 168 -12.43 14.16 45.93
N THR A 169 -11.49 14.01 45.01
CA THR A 169 -11.82 13.76 43.62
C THR A 169 -10.81 12.79 43.05
N TYR A 170 -11.19 11.50 43.00
CA TYR A 170 -10.56 10.40 42.27
C TYR A 170 -9.03 10.52 42.08
N GLU A 171 -8.28 10.37 43.17
CA GLU A 171 -6.81 10.41 43.14
C GLU A 171 -6.23 9.12 42.54
N VAL A 172 -5.70 9.20 41.32
CA VAL A 172 -4.63 8.29 40.89
C VAL A 172 -3.32 8.88 41.41
N SER A 173 -3.00 8.60 42.68
CA SER A 173 -1.77 9.07 43.34
C SER A 173 -0.60 8.15 42.97
N ILE A 174 0.15 8.49 41.92
CA ILE A 174 1.44 7.86 41.64
C ILE A 174 2.52 8.60 42.46
N ARG A 175 3.02 7.97 43.53
CA ARG A 175 4.13 8.51 44.34
C ARG A 175 5.45 8.23 43.64
N PHE A 176 6.13 9.30 43.22
CA PHE A 176 7.51 9.23 42.79
C PHE A 176 8.42 9.72 43.92
N GLN A 177 9.44 8.94 44.27
CA GLN A 177 10.40 9.29 45.30
C GLN A 177 11.56 10.06 44.64
N VAL A 178 11.66 11.36 44.93
CA VAL A 178 12.75 12.19 44.39
C VAL A 178 13.90 12.14 45.39
N PHE A 179 15.00 11.49 45.02
CA PHE A 179 16.23 11.52 45.82
C PHE A 179 16.94 12.87 45.61
N SER A 180 16.82 13.79 46.56
CA SER A 180 17.72 14.95 46.66
C SER A 180 18.97 14.56 47.46
N ARG A 181 20.14 15.04 47.02
CA ARG A 181 21.44 14.84 47.70
C ARG A 181 21.76 16.05 48.56
#